data_AF-A0A5C3FF22-F1
#
_entry.id   AF-A0A5C3FF22-F1
#
_cell.length_a   1.000
_cell.length_b   1.000
_cell.length_c   1.000
_cell.angle_alpha   90.00
_cell.angle_beta   90.00
_cell.angle_gamma   90.00
#
_symmetry.space_group_name_H-M   'P 1'
#
loop_
_entity.id
_entity.type
_entity.pdbx_description
1 polymer ?
#
loop_
_entity_poly.entity_id
_entity_poly.type
_entity_poly.pdbx_seq_one_letter_code
_entity_poly.pdbx_strand_id
1 'polypeptide(L)'
;MPQTRSNGGAGGKEQPKPPSKRKAADSETDQNGSSKSRRKSDGGSSSEQPPSGQSGADKKLKGDDIETHETGNNENDADAPSEVPWHVTEKGFIYWLYRPKVVAADKAETASAESLDEVQSTFMVLVPRASESDTAPASSAEKKENEEGDKREPPNPTTYRLISLGKKRMPSPEAAIASGSEPGGIGGRHSEAIWATVADIGADLNNLAQGMGEERYTTKTRGDRVKPAARPAGRGHYALSIKTTDPASSREVRLTYDISHPSSNEFGAVQKELGLHPSSSILVQMRNPTLAPTGPDALAAGLPEDKRAKLTKGELEENFGGDVKSKGNRYARPEQPSLLDRQGVELLLIKREKQEKEGLQGLGDEQNRALADLAERDQERLSDEAVLKELKLSGQDVKVEPLSGEWA
;
A
#
# COMPACT_ATOMS: atom_id res chain seq x y z
N MET A 1 -11.41 62.79 -28.13
CA MET A 1 -11.33 64.20 -27.67
C MET A 1 -12.03 64.30 -26.32
N PRO A 2 -11.73 65.29 -25.46
CA PRO A 2 -10.42 65.72 -24.92
C PRO A 2 -10.14 64.93 -23.59
N GLN A 3 -9.05 64.99 -22.80
CA GLN A 3 -8.12 66.05 -22.32
C GLN A 3 -8.83 67.13 -21.45
N THR A 4 -8.36 67.62 -20.28
CA THR A 4 -7.15 67.45 -19.42
C THR A 4 -7.50 67.98 -17.99
N ARG A 5 -6.71 68.14 -16.90
CA ARG A 5 -5.26 68.12 -16.50
C ARG A 5 -5.25 67.98 -14.93
N SER A 6 -4.51 67.07 -14.28
CA SER A 6 -3.12 67.17 -13.75
C SER A 6 -2.91 67.76 -12.34
N ASN A 7 -1.79 67.36 -11.68
CA ASN A 7 -1.21 67.76 -10.38
C ASN A 7 -1.78 67.05 -9.12
N GLY A 8 -0.96 66.71 -8.10
CA GLY A 8 0.52 66.77 -8.03
C GLY A 8 1.10 66.46 -6.62
N GLY A 9 2.39 66.13 -6.53
CA GLY A 9 3.10 65.74 -5.30
C GLY A 9 3.24 64.20 -5.18
N ALA A 10 4.39 63.52 -5.25
CA ALA A 10 5.81 63.82 -4.95
C ALA A 10 6.19 63.72 -3.46
N GLY A 11 6.93 62.66 -3.10
CA GLY A 11 7.41 62.39 -1.75
C GLY A 11 7.92 60.95 -1.59
N GLY A 12 9.18 60.68 -1.98
CA GLY A 12 9.82 59.37 -1.80
C GLY A 12 10.95 59.42 -0.77
N LYS A 13 11.32 58.25 -0.21
CA LYS A 13 12.63 58.00 0.42
C LYS A 13 12.93 56.51 0.52
N GLU A 14 14.20 56.19 0.76
CA GLU A 14 14.80 54.88 0.44
C GLU A 14 14.83 53.87 1.60
N GLN A 15 15.21 52.63 1.26
CA GLN A 15 15.61 51.58 2.20
C GLN A 15 16.92 51.93 2.93
N PRO A 16 17.23 51.20 4.01
CA PRO A 16 18.58 50.66 4.15
C PRO A 16 18.60 49.13 4.33
N LYS A 17 19.67 48.50 3.81
CA LYS A 17 20.04 47.09 4.01
C LYS A 17 21.18 46.96 5.07
N PRO A 18 21.54 45.75 5.55
CA PRO A 18 22.10 45.57 6.90
C PRO A 18 23.60 45.86 7.05
N PRO A 19 24.08 46.02 8.31
CA PRO A 19 25.50 46.11 8.63
C PRO A 19 26.22 44.75 8.59
N SER A 20 27.54 44.78 8.44
CA SER A 20 28.47 43.64 8.55
C SER A 20 29.83 44.09 9.10
N LYS A 21 30.72 43.13 9.45
CA LYS A 21 32.07 43.21 10.11
C LYS A 21 32.03 42.66 11.56
N ARG A 22 33.08 42.03 12.12
CA ARG A 22 34.48 41.79 11.65
C ARG A 22 35.11 40.54 12.31
N LYS A 23 36.34 40.16 11.91
CA LYS A 23 37.14 39.01 12.41
C LYS A 23 38.00 39.31 13.65
N ALA A 24 38.25 38.29 14.46
CA ALA A 24 39.53 37.90 15.12
C ALA A 24 39.40 36.37 15.47
N ALA A 25 40.40 35.46 15.51
CA ALA A 25 41.85 35.51 15.78
C ALA A 25 42.20 35.76 17.27
N ASP A 26 43.00 34.97 18.00
CA ASP A 26 43.66 33.66 17.78
C ASP A 26 43.92 33.00 19.16
N SER A 27 44.11 31.67 19.22
CA SER A 27 45.14 31.04 20.09
C SER A 27 45.34 29.55 19.80
N GLU A 28 46.60 29.17 19.52
CA GLU A 28 47.05 27.77 19.44
C GLU A 28 47.46 27.25 20.84
N THR A 29 47.33 25.94 21.08
CA THR A 29 48.27 25.04 21.79
C THR A 29 47.53 23.75 22.19
N ASP A 30 48.14 22.56 22.28
CA ASP A 30 49.24 21.96 21.50
C ASP A 30 49.34 20.47 21.89
N GLN A 31 49.48 19.55 20.94
CA GLN A 31 50.10 18.21 21.13
C GLN A 31 49.55 17.27 22.25
N ASN A 32 49.94 16.00 22.41
CA ASN A 32 50.59 15.03 21.50
C ASN A 32 49.92 13.65 21.70
N GLY A 33 49.94 12.75 20.71
CA GLY A 33 49.19 11.47 20.84
C GLY A 33 49.35 10.43 19.72
N SER A 34 50.51 10.39 19.05
CA SER A 34 50.72 9.47 17.91
C SER A 34 50.70 7.98 18.30
N SER A 35 49.86 7.18 17.64
CA SER A 35 50.26 5.83 17.20
C SER A 35 49.66 5.46 15.84
N LYS A 36 50.46 4.81 14.98
CA LYS A 36 50.08 4.37 13.62
C LYS A 36 49.69 2.90 13.66
N SER A 37 48.63 2.49 12.96
CA SER A 37 48.63 1.19 12.29
C SER A 37 47.66 1.07 11.10
N ARG A 38 48.26 0.93 9.91
CA ARG A 38 47.84 0.13 8.73
C ARG A 38 46.37 0.10 8.30
N ARG A 39 46.17 0.52 7.05
CA ARG A 39 45.04 0.12 6.18
C ARG A 39 44.84 -1.39 6.17
N LYS A 40 43.58 -1.83 6.12
CA LYS A 40 43.15 -2.91 5.24
C LYS A 40 41.80 -2.54 4.63
N SER A 41 41.64 -2.83 3.35
CA SER A 41 40.36 -2.75 2.64
C SER A 41 39.72 -4.13 2.63
N ASP A 42 38.45 -4.20 3.01
CA ASP A 42 37.43 -5.15 2.54
C ASP A 42 36.07 -4.48 2.87
N GLY A 43 34.99 -4.65 2.11
CA GLY A 43 34.72 -5.69 1.12
C GLY A 43 33.60 -6.65 1.55
N GLY A 44 32.84 -6.32 2.61
CA GLY A 44 31.78 -7.17 3.16
C GLY A 44 30.38 -6.62 2.90
N SER A 45 29.53 -7.42 2.25
CA SER A 45 28.09 -7.20 2.20
C SER A 45 27.46 -7.52 3.56
N SER A 46 26.75 -6.58 4.18
CA SER A 46 26.04 -6.85 5.44
C SER A 46 24.78 -7.67 5.16
N SER A 47 24.85 -8.99 5.36
CA SER A 47 23.68 -9.83 5.52
C SER A 47 23.22 -9.73 6.99
N GLU A 48 22.42 -8.73 7.31
CA GLU A 48 21.84 -8.59 8.64
C GLU A 48 20.92 -9.78 8.93
N GLN A 49 21.24 -10.56 9.97
CA GLN A 49 20.29 -11.54 10.50
C GLN A 49 19.20 -10.79 11.28
N PRO A 50 17.92 -11.19 11.16
CA PRO A 50 16.85 -10.54 11.90
C PRO A 50 17.06 -10.69 13.41
N PRO A 51 16.86 -9.62 14.22
CA PRO A 51 17.00 -9.69 15.67
C PRO A 51 16.03 -10.72 16.28
N SER A 52 16.42 -11.28 17.43
CA SER A 52 15.75 -12.40 18.08
C SER A 52 14.22 -12.24 18.24
N GLY A 53 13.74 -11.02 18.49
CA GLY A 53 12.31 -10.70 18.61
C GLY A 53 11.50 -10.90 17.31
N GLN A 54 12.05 -10.58 16.14
CA GLN A 54 11.37 -10.83 14.85
C GLN A 54 11.11 -12.33 14.67
N SER A 55 12.11 -13.18 14.97
CA SER A 55 11.97 -14.65 14.91
C SER A 55 10.91 -15.24 15.86
N GLY A 56 10.43 -14.47 16.84
CA GLY A 56 9.32 -14.83 17.73
C GLY A 56 7.97 -14.51 17.12
N ALA A 57 7.76 -13.26 16.69
CA ALA A 57 6.54 -12.84 16.00
C ALA A 57 6.36 -13.58 14.66
N ASP A 58 7.44 -13.90 13.96
CA ASP A 58 7.41 -14.67 12.73
C ASP A 58 6.93 -16.12 12.88
N LYS A 59 7.03 -16.69 14.09
CA LYS A 59 6.49 -18.02 14.39
C LYS A 59 5.01 -17.98 14.77
N LYS A 60 4.57 -16.90 15.43
CA LYS A 60 3.16 -16.63 15.74
C LYS A 60 2.36 -16.40 14.45
N LEU A 61 2.89 -15.59 13.54
CA LEU A 61 2.33 -15.38 12.19
C LEU A 61 2.69 -16.52 11.22
N LYS A 62 2.44 -17.79 11.58
CA LYS A 62 2.64 -18.93 10.68
C LYS A 62 1.61 -20.04 10.91
N GLY A 63 0.80 -20.32 9.87
CA GLY A 63 -0.19 -21.40 9.88
C GLY A 63 -1.54 -20.95 10.45
N ASP A 64 -2.26 -21.91 11.03
CA ASP A 64 -3.55 -21.70 11.68
C ASP A 64 -3.42 -21.02 13.07
N ASP A 65 -4.32 -20.10 13.36
CA ASP A 65 -4.63 -19.56 14.70
C ASP A 65 -6.15 -19.42 14.84
N ILE A 66 -6.66 -19.22 16.05
CA ILE A 66 -8.09 -19.14 16.36
C ILE A 66 -8.40 -17.80 17.05
N GLU A 67 -9.40 -17.08 16.53
CA GLU A 67 -10.01 -15.92 17.17
C GLU A 67 -11.16 -16.43 18.08
N THR A 68 -11.20 -16.04 19.36
CA THR A 68 -12.20 -16.54 20.32
C THR A 68 -13.09 -15.43 20.86
N HIS A 69 -14.40 -15.49 20.57
CA HIS A 69 -15.36 -14.49 21.03
C HIS A 69 -16.18 -14.97 22.24
N GLU A 70 -16.11 -14.21 23.34
CA GLU A 70 -17.06 -14.33 24.47
C GLU A 70 -18.43 -13.77 24.05
N THR A 71 -19.42 -14.65 23.87
CA THR A 71 -20.78 -14.27 23.48
C THR A 71 -21.56 -13.70 24.66
N GLY A 72 -21.62 -12.37 24.78
CA GLY A 72 -22.30 -11.70 25.88
C GLY A 72 -23.82 -11.93 25.95
N ASN A 73 -24.25 -12.75 26.93
CA ASN A 73 -25.60 -12.87 27.49
C ASN A 73 -26.80 -12.86 26.51
N ASN A 74 -27.21 -14.05 26.08
CA ASN A 74 -28.64 -14.39 26.05
C ASN A 74 -28.84 -15.70 26.82
N GLU A 75 -29.71 -15.69 27.82
CA GLU A 75 -30.02 -16.90 28.59
C GLU A 75 -30.73 -17.94 27.69
N ASN A 76 -30.36 -19.21 27.83
CA ASN A 76 -30.95 -20.41 27.19
C ASN A 76 -30.41 -20.85 25.81
N ASP A 77 -29.11 -20.74 25.56
CA ASP A 77 -28.40 -21.82 24.85
C ASP A 77 -26.95 -21.95 25.38
N ALA A 78 -26.25 -23.05 25.06
CA ALA A 78 -25.02 -23.42 25.77
C ALA A 78 -23.79 -22.58 25.39
N ASP A 79 -23.20 -21.89 26.38
CA ASP A 79 -21.96 -21.11 26.23
C ASP A 79 -20.76 -21.99 25.81
N ALA A 80 -20.37 -21.84 24.55
CA ALA A 80 -19.03 -22.11 24.05
C ALA A 80 -18.60 -20.89 23.22
N PRO A 81 -17.37 -20.35 23.41
CA PRO A 81 -16.91 -19.22 22.60
C PRO A 81 -16.86 -19.61 21.12
N SER A 82 -17.25 -18.69 20.24
CA SER A 82 -17.30 -18.99 18.81
C SER A 82 -15.89 -18.93 18.20
N GLU A 83 -15.22 -20.09 18.19
CA GLU A 83 -13.92 -20.28 17.56
C GLU A 83 -13.97 -19.98 16.06
N VAL A 84 -13.15 -19.04 15.59
CA VAL A 84 -12.96 -18.74 14.18
C VAL A 84 -11.54 -19.09 13.77
N PRO A 85 -11.32 -20.16 12.97
CA PRO A 85 -10.00 -20.54 12.51
C PRO A 85 -9.55 -19.67 11.31
N TRP A 86 -8.31 -19.19 11.39
CA TRP A 86 -7.63 -18.35 10.41
C TRP A 86 -6.29 -18.97 10.00
N HIS A 87 -6.14 -19.36 8.73
CA HIS A 87 -4.86 -19.80 8.16
C HIS A 87 -4.14 -18.62 7.49
N VAL A 88 -2.89 -18.34 7.86
CA VAL A 88 -2.06 -17.30 7.22
C VAL A 88 -1.27 -17.90 6.04
N THR A 89 -1.71 -17.56 4.82
CA THR A 89 -1.11 -18.02 3.57
C THR A 89 0.05 -17.12 3.11
N GLU A 90 0.08 -15.86 3.53
CA GLU A 90 1.16 -14.93 3.21
C GLU A 90 1.30 -13.82 4.27
N LYS A 91 2.51 -13.29 4.42
CA LYS A 91 2.81 -12.07 5.18
C LYS A 91 4.00 -11.32 4.60
N GLY A 92 4.10 -10.03 4.90
CA GLY A 92 5.23 -9.21 4.48
C GLY A 92 5.04 -7.73 4.81
N PHE A 93 5.70 -6.86 4.04
CA PHE A 93 5.57 -5.42 4.20
C PHE A 93 4.52 -4.85 3.23
N ILE A 94 3.73 -3.91 3.73
CA ILE A 94 2.71 -3.19 2.97
C ILE A 94 3.02 -1.69 2.97
N TYR A 95 2.85 -1.03 1.83
CA TYR A 95 3.12 0.39 1.66
C TYR A 95 1.99 1.04 0.89
N TRP A 96 1.63 2.27 1.23
CA TRP A 96 0.72 3.09 0.44
C TRP A 96 1.46 4.28 -0.15
N LEU A 97 1.24 4.52 -1.44
CA LEU A 97 1.80 5.66 -2.16
C LEU A 97 0.70 6.34 -2.97
N TYR A 98 0.67 7.67 -2.99
CA TYR A 98 -0.22 8.45 -3.86
C TYR A 98 0.61 9.27 -4.84
N ARG A 99 0.11 9.47 -6.05
CA ARG A 99 0.72 10.36 -7.04
C ARG A 99 -0.16 11.60 -7.23
N PRO A 100 0.35 12.82 -7.05
CA PRO A 100 -0.36 14.05 -7.43
C PRO A 100 -0.70 14.12 -8.93
N LYS A 101 -1.68 14.95 -9.30
CA LYS A 101 -2.10 15.19 -10.69
C LYS A 101 -0.98 15.79 -11.55
N VAL A 102 -1.04 15.51 -12.85
CA VAL A 102 -0.13 16.06 -13.86
C VAL A 102 -0.33 17.57 -13.99
N VAL A 103 0.64 18.34 -13.50
CA VAL A 103 0.67 19.81 -13.58
C VAL A 103 1.37 20.29 -14.86
N ALA A 104 1.32 21.61 -15.10
CA ALA A 104 2.15 22.26 -16.10
C ALA A 104 3.54 22.57 -15.48
N ALA A 105 4.59 22.59 -16.31
CA ALA A 105 5.96 22.69 -15.80
C ALA A 105 6.26 23.99 -15.03
N ASP A 106 5.57 25.09 -15.36
CA ASP A 106 5.61 26.38 -14.66
C ASP A 106 5.02 26.36 -13.24
N LYS A 107 4.30 25.29 -12.87
CA LYS A 107 3.61 25.13 -11.58
C LYS A 107 4.07 23.93 -10.77
N ALA A 108 5.13 23.24 -11.22
CA ALA A 108 5.60 22.01 -10.58
C ALA A 108 6.18 22.25 -9.17
N GLU A 109 6.84 23.38 -8.94
CA GLU A 109 7.45 23.70 -7.64
C GLU A 109 6.41 24.07 -6.56
N THR A 110 5.26 24.62 -6.97
CA THR A 110 4.16 25.04 -6.07
C THR A 110 3.04 23.99 -5.97
N ALA A 111 3.27 22.76 -6.44
CA ALA A 111 2.27 21.70 -6.47
C ALA A 111 2.28 20.87 -5.17
N SER A 112 1.64 21.39 -4.13
CA SER A 112 0.98 20.50 -3.16
C SER A 112 -0.14 19.73 -3.88
N ALA A 113 -0.44 18.54 -3.37
CA ALA A 113 -1.83 18.12 -3.31
C ALA A 113 -2.28 18.41 -1.88
N GLU A 114 -3.50 18.87 -1.69
CA GLU A 114 -4.17 19.03 -0.39
C GLU A 114 -5.50 18.26 -0.32
N SER A 115 -5.84 17.52 -1.39
CA SER A 115 -7.05 16.68 -1.46
C SER A 115 -6.89 15.46 -2.40
N LEU A 116 -7.78 14.46 -2.25
CA LEU A 116 -8.01 13.35 -3.18
C LEU A 116 -8.33 13.82 -4.59
N ASP A 117 -8.91 15.01 -4.74
CA ASP A 117 -9.17 15.60 -6.04
C ASP A 117 -7.89 16.07 -6.72
N GLU A 118 -6.80 16.29 -6.00
CA GLU A 118 -5.47 16.59 -6.54
C GLU A 118 -4.59 15.35 -6.69
N VAL A 119 -5.01 14.20 -6.17
CA VAL A 119 -4.41 12.89 -6.46
C VAL A 119 -4.79 12.41 -7.87
N GLN A 120 -3.82 11.91 -8.63
CA GLN A 120 -4.03 11.16 -9.88
C GLN A 120 -4.45 9.72 -9.60
N SER A 121 -3.68 9.03 -8.77
CA SER A 121 -3.77 7.59 -8.52
C SER A 121 -3.14 7.25 -7.17
N THR A 122 -3.72 6.30 -6.45
CA THR A 122 -3.16 5.75 -5.21
C THR A 122 -2.88 4.27 -5.39
N PHE A 123 -1.79 3.83 -4.79
CA PHE A 123 -1.23 2.51 -4.88
C PHE A 123 -1.07 1.90 -3.49
N MET A 124 -1.26 0.59 -3.41
CA MET A 124 -0.92 -0.28 -2.30
C MET A 124 0.12 -1.27 -2.81
N VAL A 125 1.31 -1.28 -2.24
CA VAL A 125 2.40 -2.20 -2.60
C VAL A 125 2.46 -3.29 -1.54
N LEU A 126 2.38 -4.55 -1.97
CA LEU A 126 2.67 -5.72 -1.12
C LEU A 126 4.05 -6.24 -1.47
N VAL A 127 4.89 -6.47 -0.45
CA VAL A 127 6.23 -7.08 -0.58
C VAL A 127 6.25 -8.37 0.27
N PRO A 128 5.95 -9.54 -0.32
CA PRO A 128 5.91 -10.81 0.40
C PRO A 128 7.25 -11.14 1.06
N ARG A 129 7.21 -11.60 2.32
CA ARG A 129 8.38 -12.06 3.09
C ARG A 129 8.25 -13.52 3.53
N ALA A 130 7.04 -14.01 3.77
CA ALA A 130 6.70 -15.43 3.82
C ALA A 130 5.40 -15.64 3.03
N SER A 131 5.31 -16.67 2.18
CA SER A 131 4.14 -16.90 1.31
C SER A 131 4.06 -18.37 0.88
N GLU A 132 2.84 -18.87 0.69
CA GLU A 132 2.54 -20.16 0.08
C GLU A 132 2.46 -20.09 -1.46
N SER A 133 2.67 -18.92 -2.07
CA SER A 133 2.87 -18.81 -3.53
C SER A 133 4.26 -19.32 -3.91
N ASP A 134 4.33 -20.35 -4.77
CA ASP A 134 5.59 -20.83 -5.38
C ASP A 134 6.35 -19.73 -6.14
N THR A 135 5.66 -18.70 -6.62
CA THR A 135 6.29 -17.54 -7.27
C THR A 135 6.72 -16.43 -6.32
N ALA A 136 6.33 -16.43 -5.04
CA ALA A 136 6.83 -15.43 -4.10
C ALA A 136 8.27 -15.79 -3.63
N PRO A 137 9.16 -14.81 -3.37
CA PRO A 137 10.58 -15.06 -3.02
C PRO A 137 10.79 -15.75 -1.66
N ALA A 138 9.70 -16.12 -0.98
CA ALA A 138 9.69 -16.89 0.26
C ALA A 138 9.76 -18.41 0.05
N SER A 139 9.47 -18.90 -1.16
CA SER A 139 9.42 -20.34 -1.45
C SER A 139 10.81 -20.97 -1.34
N SER A 140 11.11 -21.62 -0.20
CA SER A 140 12.28 -22.48 -0.06
C SER A 140 12.04 -23.83 -0.75
N ALA A 141 11.77 -23.78 -2.05
CA ALA A 141 11.46 -24.91 -2.92
C ALA A 141 12.56 -25.08 -3.99
N GLU A 142 12.96 -26.32 -4.23
CA GLU A 142 14.00 -26.64 -5.20
C GLU A 142 13.51 -26.38 -6.63
N LYS A 143 14.36 -25.77 -7.48
CA LYS A 143 14.04 -25.56 -8.89
C LYS A 143 13.80 -26.90 -9.59
N LYS A 144 12.54 -27.18 -9.95
CA LYS A 144 12.21 -28.20 -10.95
C LYS A 144 12.49 -27.63 -12.33
N GLU A 145 13.69 -27.88 -12.85
CA GLU A 145 13.97 -27.69 -14.26
C GLU A 145 13.28 -28.81 -15.06
N ASN A 146 12.17 -28.48 -15.74
CA ASN A 146 11.68 -28.99 -17.04
C ASN A 146 10.15 -28.89 -17.13
N GLU A 147 9.63 -28.15 -18.11
CA GLU A 147 8.62 -28.60 -19.10
C GLU A 147 8.44 -27.51 -20.19
N GLU A 148 7.80 -27.84 -21.33
CA GLU A 148 7.67 -26.92 -22.46
C GLU A 148 6.56 -25.88 -22.22
N GLY A 149 6.96 -24.68 -21.81
CA GLY A 149 6.08 -23.67 -21.22
C GLY A 149 4.87 -23.22 -22.04
N ASP A 150 3.67 -23.46 -21.51
CA ASP A 150 2.45 -22.74 -21.88
C ASP A 150 2.49 -21.31 -21.31
N LYS A 151 1.98 -20.33 -22.07
CA LYS A 151 2.14 -18.89 -21.77
C LYS A 151 1.10 -18.40 -20.75
N ARG A 152 0.90 -19.15 -19.67
CA ARG A 152 -0.16 -18.97 -18.65
C ARG A 152 0.31 -19.11 -17.20
N GLU A 153 1.51 -19.65 -16.98
CA GLU A 153 2.16 -19.65 -15.68
C GLU A 153 2.52 -18.21 -15.25
N PRO A 154 2.49 -17.89 -13.94
CA PRO A 154 2.88 -16.57 -13.44
C PRO A 154 4.40 -16.35 -13.66
N PRO A 155 4.83 -15.30 -14.39
CA PRO A 155 6.21 -15.19 -14.82
C PRO A 155 7.09 -14.42 -13.82
N ASN A 156 8.20 -15.05 -13.41
CA ASN A 156 9.26 -14.52 -12.52
C ASN A 156 8.86 -14.42 -11.03
N PRO A 157 9.83 -14.35 -10.10
CA PRO A 157 9.51 -14.21 -8.68
C PRO A 157 8.85 -12.88 -8.32
N THR A 158 7.76 -12.95 -7.57
CA THR A 158 6.89 -11.87 -7.08
C THR A 158 7.52 -11.17 -5.87
N THR A 159 8.62 -10.43 -6.06
CA THR A 159 9.23 -9.62 -4.99
C THR A 159 8.31 -8.47 -4.56
N TYR A 160 7.44 -7.97 -5.45
CA TYR A 160 6.35 -7.07 -5.09
C TYR A 160 5.10 -7.28 -5.96
N ARG A 161 3.94 -6.90 -5.43
CA ARG A 161 2.71 -6.63 -6.18
C ARG A 161 2.33 -5.17 -6.03
N LEU A 162 2.19 -4.44 -7.14
CA LEU A 162 1.69 -3.07 -7.16
C LEU A 162 0.19 -3.08 -7.44
N ILE A 163 -0.62 -2.70 -6.45
CA ILE A 163 -2.08 -2.67 -6.55
C ILE A 163 -2.56 -1.22 -6.69
N SER A 164 -3.26 -0.89 -7.76
CA SER A 164 -3.88 0.43 -7.98
C SER A 164 -5.29 0.48 -7.39
N LEU A 165 -5.64 1.57 -6.69
CA LEU A 165 -6.92 1.76 -6.00
C LEU A 165 -7.87 2.65 -6.80
N GLY A 166 -9.02 2.12 -7.22
CA GLY A 166 -9.94 2.76 -8.18
C GLY A 166 -10.65 4.02 -7.67
N LYS A 167 -10.96 4.12 -6.37
CA LYS A 167 -11.43 5.37 -5.72
C LYS A 167 -10.26 6.26 -5.23
N LYS A 168 -9.01 5.93 -5.55
CA LYS A 168 -7.77 6.53 -5.01
C LYS A 168 -7.59 6.43 -3.48
N ARG A 169 -8.36 5.58 -2.81
CA ARG A 169 -8.28 5.35 -1.36
C ARG A 169 -8.67 3.92 -0.98
N MET A 170 -8.33 3.52 0.24
CA MET A 170 -8.82 2.29 0.86
C MET A 170 -10.30 2.41 1.28
N PRO A 171 -11.02 1.29 1.49
CA PRO A 171 -12.39 1.31 2.00
C PRO A 171 -12.45 1.88 3.42
N SER A 172 -13.29 2.90 3.62
CA SER A 172 -13.62 3.45 4.94
C SER A 172 -15.10 3.85 4.95
N PRO A 173 -16.01 2.89 5.24
CA PRO A 173 -17.43 3.19 5.33
C PRO A 173 -17.75 4.17 6.47
N GLU A 174 -16.89 4.27 7.49
CA GLU A 174 -17.02 5.22 8.60
C GLU A 174 -16.87 6.66 8.11
N ALA A 175 -15.89 6.92 7.24
CA ALA A 175 -15.68 8.23 6.62
C ALA A 175 -16.83 8.63 5.67
N ALA A 176 -17.40 7.65 4.95
CA ALA A 176 -18.60 7.88 4.13
C ALA A 176 -19.82 8.26 4.98
N ILE A 177 -20.09 7.51 6.06
CA ILE A 177 -21.19 7.79 6.98
C ILE A 177 -21.00 9.15 7.67
N ALA A 178 -19.78 9.46 8.12
CA ALA A 178 -19.45 10.74 8.76
C ALA A 178 -19.62 11.95 7.82
N SER A 179 -19.46 11.77 6.50
CA SER A 179 -19.76 12.80 5.49
C SER A 179 -21.23 12.83 5.04
N GLY A 180 -22.11 12.04 5.66
CA GLY A 180 -23.53 11.96 5.32
C GLY A 180 -23.84 11.18 4.04
N SER A 181 -22.88 10.39 3.54
CA SER A 181 -23.03 9.56 2.34
C SER A 181 -23.30 8.09 2.69
N GLU A 182 -24.14 7.38 1.93
CA GLU A 182 -24.24 5.93 2.07
C GLU A 182 -22.93 5.25 1.59
N PRO A 183 -22.33 4.33 2.38
CA PRO A 183 -21.30 3.42 1.92
C PRO A 183 -21.70 2.68 0.63
N GLY A 184 -20.98 2.96 -0.46
CA GLY A 184 -21.27 2.40 -1.76
C GLY A 184 -20.48 1.12 -2.04
N GLY A 185 -21.18 -0.02 -2.20
CA GLY A 185 -20.54 -1.28 -2.56
C GLY A 185 -21.41 -2.53 -2.44
N ILE A 186 -20.75 -3.69 -2.46
CA ILE A 186 -21.32 -4.97 -2.03
C ILE A 186 -21.26 -5.02 -0.50
N GLY A 187 -22.34 -5.45 0.16
CA GLY A 187 -22.45 -5.54 1.62
C GLY A 187 -23.51 -4.64 2.26
N GLY A 188 -24.14 -3.75 1.49
CA GLY A 188 -25.25 -2.90 1.96
C GLY A 188 -24.79 -1.65 2.72
N ARG A 189 -25.74 -0.96 3.37
CA ARG A 189 -25.59 0.40 3.94
C ARG A 189 -24.47 0.62 4.96
N HIS A 190 -23.87 -0.45 5.47
CA HIS A 190 -22.79 -0.39 6.47
C HIS A 190 -21.47 -0.93 5.91
N SER A 191 -21.35 -1.08 4.58
CA SER A 191 -20.17 -1.64 3.94
C SER A 191 -19.78 -0.88 2.68
N GLU A 192 -18.49 -0.59 2.54
CA GLU A 192 -17.93 -0.02 1.31
C GLU A 192 -17.14 -1.08 0.56
N ALA A 193 -17.36 -1.14 -0.77
CA ALA A 193 -16.50 -1.87 -1.69
C ALA A 193 -15.74 -0.90 -2.60
N ILE A 194 -14.47 -1.18 -2.84
CA ILE A 194 -13.60 -0.42 -3.74
C ILE A 194 -12.96 -1.37 -4.74
N TRP A 195 -13.09 -1.04 -6.02
CA TRP A 195 -12.34 -1.67 -7.09
C TRP A 195 -10.85 -1.39 -6.95
N ALA A 196 -10.05 -2.44 -7.01
CA ALA A 196 -8.60 -2.36 -7.11
C ALA A 196 -8.09 -3.27 -8.25
N THR A 197 -6.83 -3.14 -8.61
CA THR A 197 -6.23 -3.92 -9.70
C THR A 197 -4.76 -4.17 -9.43
N VAL A 198 -4.30 -5.42 -9.56
CA VAL A 198 -2.86 -5.73 -9.60
C VAL A 198 -2.30 -5.16 -10.90
N ALA A 199 -1.71 -3.97 -10.79
CA ALA A 199 -1.34 -3.10 -11.89
C ALA A 199 0.08 -3.39 -12.41
N ASP A 200 0.96 -3.92 -11.57
CA ASP A 200 2.30 -4.40 -11.94
C ASP A 200 2.82 -5.43 -10.91
N ILE A 201 3.77 -6.26 -11.33
CA ILE A 201 4.46 -7.27 -10.51
C ILE A 201 5.91 -7.35 -10.97
N GLY A 202 6.86 -7.46 -10.03
CA GLY A 202 8.25 -7.64 -10.42
C GLY A 202 9.15 -8.27 -9.37
N ALA A 203 10.26 -8.80 -9.87
CA ALA A 203 11.36 -9.35 -9.07
C ALA A 203 12.28 -8.28 -8.47
N ASP A 204 12.25 -7.04 -8.98
CA ASP A 204 13.15 -5.97 -8.55
C ASP A 204 12.42 -4.64 -8.23
N LEU A 205 12.50 -4.24 -6.96
CA LEU A 205 12.03 -2.96 -6.45
C LEU A 205 12.68 -1.73 -7.12
N ASN A 206 13.82 -1.86 -7.81
CA ASN A 206 14.39 -0.76 -8.62
C ASN A 206 13.41 -0.32 -9.72
N ASN A 207 12.74 -1.28 -10.37
CA ASN A 207 11.78 -0.99 -11.44
C ASN A 207 10.53 -0.30 -10.88
N LEU A 208 10.07 -0.72 -9.70
CA LEU A 208 9.01 -0.05 -8.95
C LEU A 208 9.42 1.40 -8.61
N ALA A 209 10.62 1.60 -8.04
CA ALA A 209 11.13 2.92 -7.68
C ALA A 209 11.23 3.86 -8.90
N GLN A 210 11.80 3.38 -10.02
CA GLN A 210 11.85 4.12 -11.27
C GLN A 210 10.45 4.44 -11.81
N GLY A 211 9.52 3.47 -11.76
CA GLY A 211 8.12 3.68 -12.13
C GLY A 211 7.42 4.72 -11.24
N MET A 212 7.83 4.86 -9.98
CA MET A 212 7.30 5.83 -9.03
C MET A 212 7.90 7.24 -9.15
N GLY A 213 9.04 7.41 -9.81
CA GLY A 213 9.70 8.72 -10.02
C GLY A 213 8.88 9.75 -10.82
N GLU A 214 9.41 10.98 -10.89
CA GLU A 214 8.86 12.07 -11.70
C GLU A 214 9.06 11.80 -13.21
N GLU A 215 8.09 12.20 -14.04
CA GLU A 215 8.16 12.11 -15.50
C GLU A 215 7.82 13.47 -16.13
N ARG A 216 8.71 13.98 -16.99
CA ARG A 216 8.52 15.25 -17.72
C ARG A 216 8.30 14.99 -19.20
N TYR A 217 7.25 15.59 -19.78
CA TYR A 217 6.91 15.36 -21.19
C TYR A 217 6.17 16.55 -21.82
N THR A 218 6.46 16.83 -23.09
CA THR A 218 5.78 17.89 -23.86
C THR A 218 4.51 17.37 -24.52
N THR A 219 3.44 18.16 -24.48
CA THR A 219 2.16 17.84 -25.14
C THR A 219 1.82 18.86 -26.23
N LYS A 220 1.29 18.37 -27.36
CA LYS A 220 0.93 19.20 -28.53
C LYS A 220 -0.08 20.32 -28.24
N THR A 221 -0.86 20.20 -27.16
CA THR A 221 -2.00 21.09 -26.85
C THR A 221 -1.94 21.76 -25.48
N ARG A 222 -1.04 21.34 -24.58
CA ARG A 222 -0.95 21.86 -23.19
C ARG A 222 0.50 22.14 -22.75
N GLY A 223 1.42 22.26 -23.70
CA GLY A 223 2.84 22.55 -23.44
C GLY A 223 3.52 21.46 -22.62
N ASP A 224 4.56 21.86 -21.89
CA ASP A 224 5.34 20.98 -21.03
C ASP A 224 4.58 20.60 -19.75
N ARG A 225 4.58 19.30 -19.46
CA ARG A 225 3.86 18.67 -18.36
C ARG A 225 4.85 18.01 -17.43
N VAL A 226 4.53 18.04 -16.14
CA VAL A 226 5.20 17.26 -15.10
C VAL A 226 4.16 16.35 -14.48
N LYS A 227 4.42 15.05 -14.50
CA LYS A 227 3.74 14.01 -13.73
C LYS A 227 4.61 13.79 -12.49
N PRO A 228 4.25 14.34 -11.32
CA PRO A 228 5.11 14.31 -10.13
C PRO A 228 5.44 12.88 -9.70
N ALA A 229 6.51 12.72 -8.92
CA ALA A 229 6.80 11.47 -8.24
C ALA A 229 5.63 11.02 -7.34
N ALA A 230 5.47 9.72 -7.16
CA ALA A 230 4.58 9.18 -6.14
C ALA A 230 5.22 9.42 -4.76
N ARG A 231 4.40 9.86 -3.80
CA ARG A 231 4.77 10.17 -2.43
C ARG A 231 4.25 9.05 -1.52
N PRO A 232 5.02 8.57 -0.53
CA PRO A 232 4.50 7.62 0.46
C PRO A 232 3.39 8.25 1.32
N ALA A 233 2.53 7.39 1.87
CA ALA A 233 1.48 7.75 2.83
C ALA A 233 1.41 6.79 4.04
N GLY A 234 1.98 5.60 3.94
CA GLY A 234 2.16 4.70 5.08
C GLY A 234 3.00 3.46 4.74
N ARG A 235 3.60 2.84 5.76
CA ARG A 235 4.35 1.59 5.70
C ARG A 235 4.06 0.74 6.94
N GLY A 236 3.78 -0.54 6.74
CA GLY A 236 3.39 -1.47 7.79
C GLY A 236 3.72 -2.92 7.50
N HIS A 237 3.24 -3.80 8.37
CA HIS A 237 3.23 -5.24 8.16
C HIS A 237 1.83 -5.67 7.69
N TYR A 238 1.75 -6.73 6.89
CA TYR A 238 0.48 -7.36 6.51
C TYR A 238 0.54 -8.87 6.64
N ALA A 239 -0.66 -9.46 6.76
CA ALA A 239 -0.93 -10.86 6.53
C ALA A 239 -2.12 -11.01 5.56
N LEU A 240 -2.05 -12.00 4.68
CA LEU A 240 -3.15 -12.52 3.89
C LEU A 240 -3.59 -13.86 4.49
N SER A 241 -4.87 -14.01 4.76
CA SER A 241 -5.40 -15.16 5.49
C SER A 241 -6.70 -15.71 4.90
N ILE A 242 -7.03 -16.96 5.23
CA ILE A 242 -8.30 -17.63 4.90
C ILE A 242 -9.05 -17.95 6.19
N LYS A 243 -10.36 -17.65 6.23
CA LYS A 243 -11.29 -18.20 7.24
C LYS A 243 -11.61 -19.64 6.88
N THR A 244 -11.02 -20.62 7.55
CA THR A 244 -11.05 -22.05 7.17
C THR A 244 -12.31 -22.76 7.65
N THR A 245 -13.47 -22.32 7.13
CA THR A 245 -14.81 -22.77 7.57
C THR A 245 -15.55 -23.64 6.53
N ASP A 246 -16.57 -24.35 7.01
CA ASP A 246 -17.55 -25.14 6.25
C ASP A 246 -18.97 -24.58 6.51
N PRO A 247 -19.85 -24.42 5.50
CA PRO A 247 -19.64 -24.73 4.09
C PRO A 247 -18.62 -23.80 3.43
N ALA A 248 -17.96 -24.29 2.38
CA ALA A 248 -16.95 -23.53 1.63
C ALA A 248 -17.47 -22.21 1.03
N SER A 249 -18.79 -21.96 0.98
CA SER A 249 -19.37 -20.66 0.64
C SER A 249 -19.09 -19.56 1.68
N SER A 250 -18.88 -19.94 2.96
CA SER A 250 -18.71 -19.05 4.11
C SER A 250 -17.25 -18.63 4.36
N ARG A 251 -16.30 -19.15 3.57
CA ARG A 251 -14.89 -18.75 3.65
C ARG A 251 -14.70 -17.31 3.18
N GLU A 252 -13.85 -16.61 3.90
CA GLU A 252 -13.39 -15.26 3.60
C GLU A 252 -11.88 -15.27 3.38
N VAL A 253 -11.37 -14.42 2.47
CA VAL A 253 -9.94 -14.10 2.40
C VAL A 253 -9.75 -12.66 2.82
N ARG A 254 -8.84 -12.42 3.77
CA ARG A 254 -8.64 -11.09 4.37
C ARG A 254 -7.20 -10.63 4.24
N LEU A 255 -7.04 -9.35 3.90
CA LEU A 255 -5.79 -8.61 4.04
C LEU A 255 -5.85 -7.84 5.36
N THR A 256 -5.14 -8.31 6.37
CA THR A 256 -5.00 -7.67 7.68
C THR A 256 -3.66 -6.94 7.74
N TYR A 257 -3.64 -5.72 8.25
CA TYR A 257 -2.41 -4.91 8.31
C TYR A 257 -2.33 -4.04 9.57
N ASP A 258 -1.10 -3.69 9.94
CA ASP A 258 -0.78 -2.74 11.00
C ASP A 258 0.35 -1.80 10.55
N ILE A 259 0.17 -0.49 10.70
CA ILE A 259 0.98 0.58 10.11
C ILE A 259 2.00 1.10 11.13
N SER A 260 3.27 0.80 10.86
CA SER A 260 4.42 1.27 11.64
C SER A 260 4.81 2.73 11.40
N HIS A 261 4.58 3.26 10.19
CA HIS A 261 5.02 4.62 9.80
C HIS A 261 3.97 5.25 8.89
N PRO A 262 3.54 6.51 9.10
CA PRO A 262 3.77 7.29 10.33
C PRO A 262 3.13 6.60 11.54
N SER A 263 3.49 6.98 12.78
CA SER A 263 2.84 6.40 13.96
C SER A 263 1.36 6.80 14.02
N SER A 264 0.56 6.05 14.79
CA SER A 264 -0.88 6.31 14.95
C SER A 264 -1.23 7.74 15.41
N ASN A 265 -0.31 8.41 16.13
CA ASN A 265 -0.46 9.80 16.56
C ASN A 265 -0.20 10.83 15.45
N GLU A 266 0.61 10.46 14.45
CA GLU A 266 1.00 11.29 13.30
C GLU A 266 0.07 11.11 12.08
N PHE A 267 -1.04 10.37 12.20
CA PHE A 267 -2.04 10.22 11.13
C PHE A 267 -2.67 11.58 10.78
N GLY A 268 -2.11 12.24 9.77
CA GLY A 268 -2.51 13.55 9.27
C GLY A 268 -3.76 13.48 8.38
N ALA A 269 -3.97 14.55 7.60
CA ALA A 269 -5.04 14.59 6.59
C ALA A 269 -4.84 13.50 5.52
N VAL A 270 -3.58 13.29 5.09
CA VAL A 270 -3.16 12.30 4.08
C VAL A 270 -3.77 10.93 4.33
N GLN A 271 -3.50 10.36 5.50
CA GLN A 271 -3.89 8.99 5.85
C GLN A 271 -5.42 8.87 5.92
N LYS A 272 -6.07 9.85 6.55
CA LYS A 272 -7.54 9.90 6.71
C LYS A 272 -8.27 9.99 5.37
N GLU A 273 -7.80 10.82 4.45
CA GLU A 273 -8.41 10.96 3.13
C GLU A 273 -8.15 9.74 2.23
N LEU A 274 -6.95 9.14 2.33
CA LEU A 274 -6.61 7.87 1.67
C LEU A 274 -7.27 6.64 2.32
N GLY A 275 -8.13 6.82 3.32
CA GLY A 275 -8.90 5.75 3.98
C GLY A 275 -8.02 4.80 4.81
N LEU A 276 -6.83 5.24 5.22
CA LEU A 276 -5.91 4.46 6.02
C LEU A 276 -6.28 4.56 7.50
N HIS A 277 -6.31 3.41 8.17
CA HIS A 277 -6.40 3.28 9.62
C HIS A 277 -5.05 2.79 10.15
N PRO A 278 -4.67 3.05 11.42
CA PRO A 278 -3.42 2.50 11.98
C PRO A 278 -3.35 0.97 11.86
N SER A 279 -4.45 0.27 12.14
CA SER A 279 -4.64 -1.13 11.79
C SER A 279 -6.04 -1.36 11.22
N SER A 280 -6.18 -2.37 10.36
CA SER A 280 -7.48 -2.79 9.84
C SER A 280 -7.38 -4.17 9.17
N SER A 281 -8.52 -4.80 8.95
CA SER A 281 -8.66 -5.98 8.09
C SER A 281 -9.61 -5.66 6.93
N ILE A 282 -9.34 -6.19 5.74
CA ILE A 282 -10.09 -5.92 4.52
C ILE A 282 -10.44 -7.24 3.85
N LEU A 283 -11.73 -7.51 3.61
CA LEU A 283 -12.19 -8.67 2.85
C LEU A 283 -11.80 -8.48 1.38
N VAL A 284 -11.09 -9.45 0.81
CA VAL A 284 -10.61 -9.44 -0.58
C VAL A 284 -11.40 -10.44 -1.41
N GLN A 285 -11.97 -9.96 -2.53
CA GLN A 285 -12.56 -10.81 -3.56
C GLN A 285 -11.90 -10.56 -4.91
N MET A 286 -11.69 -11.61 -5.69
CA MET A 286 -11.19 -11.55 -7.06
C MET A 286 -12.37 -11.60 -8.03
N ARG A 287 -12.39 -10.72 -9.04
CA ARG A 287 -13.36 -10.71 -10.14
C ARG A 287 -13.04 -11.82 -11.14
N ASN A 288 -14.05 -12.49 -11.67
CA ASN A 288 -13.87 -13.43 -12.77
C ASN A 288 -13.43 -12.66 -14.04
N PRO A 289 -12.25 -12.93 -14.62
CA PRO A 289 -11.75 -12.15 -15.78
C PRO A 289 -12.63 -12.31 -17.03
N THR A 290 -13.45 -13.37 -17.10
CA THR A 290 -14.42 -13.59 -18.19
C THR A 290 -15.69 -12.72 -18.06
N LEU A 291 -15.86 -11.99 -16.95
CA LEU A 291 -16.98 -11.05 -16.75
C LEU A 291 -16.84 -9.85 -17.69
N ALA A 292 -17.70 -9.77 -18.71
CA ALA A 292 -17.75 -8.61 -19.60
C ALA A 292 -17.88 -7.28 -18.81
N PRO A 293 -17.39 -6.14 -19.35
CA PRO A 293 -17.77 -4.83 -18.82
C PRO A 293 -19.31 -4.74 -18.81
N THR A 294 -19.89 -4.18 -17.76
CA THR A 294 -21.34 -4.25 -17.55
C THR A 294 -22.10 -3.31 -18.48
N GLY A 295 -22.93 -3.88 -19.37
CA GLY A 295 -24.04 -3.21 -20.07
C GLY A 295 -23.64 -2.30 -21.25
N PRO A 296 -24.60 -1.98 -22.15
CA PRO A 296 -24.38 -1.00 -23.23
C PRO A 296 -24.41 0.46 -22.72
N ASP A 297 -25.22 0.76 -21.70
CA ASP A 297 -25.44 2.12 -21.18
C ASP A 297 -24.78 2.39 -19.81
N ALA A 298 -24.15 1.37 -19.21
CA ALA A 298 -23.44 1.53 -17.95
C ALA A 298 -21.94 1.78 -18.19
N LEU A 299 -21.33 2.58 -17.31
CA LEU A 299 -19.90 2.85 -17.35
C LEU A 299 -19.12 1.52 -17.32
N ALA A 300 -18.13 1.38 -18.19
CA ALA A 300 -17.35 0.15 -18.36
C ALA A 300 -16.63 -0.23 -17.06
N ALA A 301 -17.26 -1.08 -16.25
CA ALA A 301 -16.76 -1.49 -14.96
C ALA A 301 -15.68 -2.57 -15.14
N GLY A 302 -14.45 -2.23 -14.74
CA GLY A 302 -13.29 -3.10 -14.84
C GLY A 302 -12.43 -2.88 -16.09
N LEU A 303 -11.40 -3.69 -16.22
CA LEU A 303 -10.40 -3.58 -17.28
C LEU A 303 -10.95 -3.95 -18.67
N PRO A 304 -10.39 -3.36 -19.75
CA PRO A 304 -10.46 -3.92 -21.10
C PRO A 304 -10.01 -5.39 -21.15
N GLU A 305 -10.61 -6.19 -22.02
CA GLU A 305 -10.41 -7.65 -22.08
C GLU A 305 -8.94 -8.05 -22.35
N ASP A 306 -8.22 -7.26 -23.14
CA ASP A 306 -6.79 -7.44 -23.45
C ASP A 306 -5.86 -7.27 -22.24
N LYS A 307 -6.32 -6.59 -21.17
CA LYS A 307 -5.52 -6.22 -20.00
C LYS A 307 -5.79 -7.04 -18.75
N ARG A 308 -6.71 -8.00 -18.81
CA ARG A 308 -7.11 -8.82 -17.66
C ARG A 308 -6.13 -9.95 -17.39
N ALA A 309 -6.10 -10.40 -16.15
CA ALA A 309 -5.45 -11.65 -15.76
C ALA A 309 -5.97 -12.82 -16.61
N LYS A 310 -5.03 -13.62 -17.11
CA LYS A 310 -5.32 -14.83 -17.86
C LYS A 310 -5.17 -16.01 -16.91
N LEU A 311 -6.31 -16.53 -16.47
CA LEU A 311 -6.39 -17.76 -15.69
C LEU A 311 -6.52 -18.96 -16.64
N THR A 312 -5.98 -20.11 -16.22
CA THR A 312 -6.22 -21.39 -16.88
C THR A 312 -7.66 -21.86 -16.69
N LYS A 313 -8.07 -22.87 -17.46
CA LYS A 313 -9.39 -23.51 -17.26
C LYS A 313 -9.52 -24.16 -15.88
N GLY A 314 -8.42 -24.69 -15.32
CA GLY A 314 -8.40 -25.25 -13.96
C GLY A 314 -8.69 -24.17 -12.93
N GLU A 315 -7.91 -23.09 -12.92
CA GLU A 315 -8.09 -21.96 -11.99
C GLU A 315 -9.49 -21.33 -12.10
N LEU A 316 -10.06 -21.25 -13.31
CA LEU A 316 -11.43 -20.77 -13.52
C LEU A 316 -12.48 -21.72 -12.95
N GLU A 317 -12.36 -23.02 -13.19
CA GLU A 317 -13.30 -24.03 -12.67
C GLU A 317 -13.23 -24.13 -11.14
N GLU A 318 -12.02 -24.20 -10.58
CA GLU A 318 -11.76 -24.32 -9.14
C GLU A 318 -12.24 -23.10 -8.35
N ASN A 319 -11.88 -21.88 -8.79
CA ASN A 319 -12.18 -20.68 -8.00
C ASN A 319 -13.57 -20.10 -8.28
N PHE A 320 -14.09 -20.26 -9.50
CA PHE A 320 -15.35 -19.63 -9.92
C PHE A 320 -16.45 -20.62 -10.31
N GLY A 321 -16.17 -21.90 -10.58
CA GLY A 321 -17.09 -22.75 -11.34
C GLY A 321 -17.15 -22.37 -12.83
N GLY A 322 -16.02 -21.90 -13.37
CA GLY A 322 -15.79 -21.68 -14.80
C GLY A 322 -16.06 -20.26 -15.28
N ASP A 323 -16.26 -20.13 -16.60
CA ASP A 323 -16.59 -18.86 -17.25
C ASP A 323 -17.96 -18.33 -16.78
N VAL A 324 -18.12 -17.01 -16.68
CA VAL A 324 -19.44 -16.39 -16.40
C VAL A 324 -20.48 -16.75 -17.48
N LYS A 325 -20.04 -17.00 -18.72
CA LYS A 325 -20.88 -17.50 -19.82
C LYS A 325 -21.39 -18.94 -19.59
N SER A 326 -20.67 -19.71 -18.79
CA SER A 326 -20.95 -21.12 -18.46
C SER A 326 -21.63 -21.29 -17.09
N LYS A 327 -22.17 -20.20 -16.52
CA LYS A 327 -22.74 -20.07 -15.15
C LYS A 327 -21.72 -19.95 -14.01
N GLY A 328 -20.43 -19.79 -14.30
CA GLY A 328 -19.42 -19.50 -13.29
C GLY A 328 -19.69 -18.21 -12.52
N ASN A 329 -19.27 -18.18 -11.27
CA ASN A 329 -19.43 -17.06 -10.36
C ASN A 329 -18.72 -15.81 -10.88
N ARG A 330 -19.31 -14.65 -10.60
CA ARG A 330 -18.74 -13.33 -10.97
C ARG A 330 -17.53 -12.93 -10.12
N TYR A 331 -17.44 -13.46 -8.91
CA TYR A 331 -16.41 -13.19 -7.92
C TYR A 331 -16.05 -14.47 -7.18
N ALA A 332 -14.81 -14.56 -6.72
CA ALA A 332 -14.25 -15.63 -5.90
C ALA A 332 -13.42 -15.03 -4.76
N ARG A 333 -12.96 -15.86 -3.81
CA ARG A 333 -11.87 -15.48 -2.91
C ARG A 333 -10.54 -15.93 -3.53
N PRO A 334 -9.46 -15.13 -3.49
CA PRO A 334 -8.13 -15.61 -3.88
C PRO A 334 -7.52 -16.44 -2.74
N GLU A 335 -8.02 -17.67 -2.54
CA GLU A 335 -7.54 -18.56 -1.46
C GLU A 335 -6.09 -19.04 -1.68
N GLN A 336 -5.63 -19.13 -2.94
CA GLN A 336 -4.23 -19.36 -3.28
C GLN A 336 -3.55 -18.00 -3.58
N PRO A 337 -2.46 -17.60 -2.87
CA PRO A 337 -1.81 -16.29 -3.12
C PRO A 337 -1.24 -16.14 -4.53
N SER A 338 -0.89 -17.23 -5.21
CA SER A 338 -0.46 -17.28 -6.62
C SER A 338 -1.51 -16.76 -7.63
N LEU A 339 -2.79 -16.69 -7.24
CA LEU A 339 -3.84 -16.04 -8.02
C LEU A 339 -3.67 -14.52 -8.08
N LEU A 340 -2.96 -13.93 -7.10
CA LEU A 340 -2.59 -12.51 -7.07
C LEU A 340 -1.27 -12.24 -7.82
N ASP A 341 -0.49 -13.28 -8.15
CA ASP A 341 0.82 -13.20 -8.80
C ASP A 341 0.72 -12.97 -10.33
N ARG A 342 -0.34 -12.29 -10.79
CA ARG A 342 -0.55 -11.94 -12.20
C ARG A 342 -1.03 -10.49 -12.38
N GLN A 343 -0.45 -9.79 -13.35
CA GLN A 343 -0.92 -8.46 -13.75
C GLN A 343 -2.34 -8.54 -14.33
N GLY A 344 -3.16 -7.52 -14.06
CA GLY A 344 -4.54 -7.44 -14.56
C GLY A 344 -5.55 -8.22 -13.72
N VAL A 345 -5.17 -8.72 -12.55
CA VAL A 345 -6.11 -9.27 -11.56
C VAL A 345 -6.94 -8.12 -11.01
N GLU A 346 -8.27 -8.22 -11.17
CA GLU A 346 -9.22 -7.20 -10.71
C GLU A 346 -9.80 -7.63 -9.35
N LEU A 347 -9.72 -6.75 -8.36
CA LEU A 347 -10.08 -7.02 -6.98
C LEU A 347 -11.24 -6.12 -6.50
N LEU A 348 -12.04 -6.64 -5.59
CA LEU A 348 -12.88 -5.85 -4.68
C LEU A 348 -12.28 -5.91 -3.28
N LEU A 349 -11.96 -4.74 -2.75
CA LEU A 349 -11.57 -4.52 -1.35
C LEU A 349 -12.82 -4.08 -0.60
N ILE A 350 -13.23 -4.82 0.42
CA ILE A 350 -14.51 -4.65 1.12
C ILE A 350 -14.27 -4.49 2.63
N LYS A 351 -14.87 -3.45 3.24
CA LYS A 351 -14.88 -3.22 4.70
C LYS A 351 -16.30 -2.97 5.21
N ARG A 352 -16.59 -3.29 6.46
CA ARG A 352 -17.84 -2.92 7.17
C ARG A 352 -17.54 -1.94 8.31
N GLU A 353 -18.45 -1.00 8.57
CA GLU A 353 -18.36 0.09 9.57
C GLU A 353 -17.95 -0.37 10.98
N LYS A 354 -18.37 -1.57 11.37
CA LYS A 354 -18.20 -2.11 12.72
C LYS A 354 -17.32 -3.35 12.75
N GLN A 355 -16.65 -3.67 11.65
CA GLN A 355 -15.99 -4.95 11.44
C GLN A 355 -14.99 -5.31 12.56
N GLU A 356 -14.14 -4.37 12.96
CA GLU A 356 -13.17 -4.54 14.04
C GLU A 356 -13.83 -4.71 15.43
N LYS A 357 -15.09 -4.29 15.60
CA LYS A 357 -15.92 -4.47 16.82
C LYS A 357 -16.83 -5.71 16.76
N GLU A 358 -17.03 -6.26 15.57
CA GLU A 358 -17.92 -7.41 15.29
C GLU A 358 -17.15 -8.75 15.25
N GLY A 359 -15.88 -8.79 15.65
CA GLY A 359 -15.07 -10.02 15.59
C GLY A 359 -14.83 -10.50 14.16
N LEU A 360 -14.66 -9.55 13.24
CA LEU A 360 -14.38 -9.80 11.83
C LEU A 360 -12.97 -9.32 11.47
N GLN A 361 -12.03 -9.56 12.39
CA GLN A 361 -10.60 -9.44 12.13
C GLN A 361 -10.17 -10.60 11.23
N GLY A 362 -9.00 -10.53 10.61
CA GLY A 362 -8.56 -11.53 9.63
C GLY A 362 -7.37 -12.35 10.11
N LEU A 363 -7.28 -12.61 11.40
CA LEU A 363 -6.21 -13.31 12.11
C LEU A 363 -6.77 -13.77 13.47
N GLY A 364 -6.18 -14.79 14.08
CA GLY A 364 -6.45 -15.11 15.49
C GLY A 364 -5.85 -14.08 16.46
N ASP A 365 -6.16 -14.22 17.76
CA ASP A 365 -5.75 -13.24 18.78
C ASP A 365 -4.22 -13.17 18.97
N GLU A 366 -3.52 -14.30 18.88
CA GLU A 366 -2.06 -14.35 18.97
C GLU A 366 -1.40 -13.78 17.70
N GLN A 367 -1.98 -14.05 16.53
CA GLN A 367 -1.55 -13.50 15.25
C GLN A 367 -1.76 -11.98 15.14
N ASN A 368 -2.93 -11.44 15.49
CA ASN A 368 -3.19 -9.99 15.48
C ASN A 368 -2.16 -9.27 16.37
N ARG A 369 -1.93 -9.78 17.58
CA ARG A 369 -0.92 -9.23 18.49
C ARG A 369 0.49 -9.30 17.89
N ALA A 370 0.86 -10.42 17.28
CA ALA A 370 2.18 -10.57 16.66
C ALA A 370 2.42 -9.59 15.50
N LEU A 371 1.37 -9.21 14.76
CA LEU A 371 1.41 -8.20 13.70
C LEU A 371 1.58 -6.79 14.27
N ALA A 372 0.80 -6.43 15.30
CA ALA A 372 0.92 -5.14 15.99
C ALA A 372 2.29 -4.96 16.66
N ASP A 373 2.77 -5.97 17.40
CA ASP A 373 4.12 -5.95 17.99
C ASP A 373 5.22 -5.77 16.90
N LEU A 374 5.00 -6.20 15.66
CA LEU A 374 5.96 -6.04 14.56
C LEU A 374 5.94 -4.62 13.98
N ALA A 375 4.77 -4.00 13.91
CA ALA A 375 4.65 -2.60 13.52
C ALA A 375 5.29 -1.66 14.55
N GLU A 376 4.99 -1.87 15.85
CA GLU A 376 5.55 -1.09 16.97
C GLU A 376 7.09 -1.19 17.02
N ARG A 377 7.65 -2.40 16.97
CA ARG A 377 9.12 -2.61 16.97
C ARG A 377 9.85 -2.03 15.77
N ASP A 378 9.18 -1.84 14.63
CA ASP A 378 9.78 -1.14 13.49
C ASP A 378 9.65 0.39 13.64
N GLN A 379 8.54 0.90 14.18
CA GLN A 379 8.36 2.32 14.52
C GLN A 379 9.41 2.81 15.54
N GLU A 380 9.81 1.98 16.51
CA GLU A 380 10.88 2.31 17.46
C GLU A 380 12.30 2.32 16.86
N ARG A 381 12.50 1.68 15.70
CA ARG A 381 13.83 1.21 15.24
C ARG A 381 14.25 1.76 13.88
N LEU A 382 13.29 2.05 13.00
CA LEU A 382 13.54 2.59 11.67
C LEU A 382 13.38 4.12 11.68
N SER A 383 14.05 4.76 10.73
CA SER A 383 13.74 6.15 10.34
C SER A 383 13.07 6.14 8.97
N ASP A 384 12.41 7.23 8.58
CA ASP A 384 11.77 7.33 7.28
C ASP A 384 12.74 7.21 6.11
N GLU A 385 14.01 7.61 6.29
CA GLU A 385 15.07 7.34 5.31
C GLU A 385 15.31 5.83 5.14
N ALA A 386 15.30 5.06 6.23
CA ALA A 386 15.42 3.60 6.16
C ALA A 386 14.17 2.95 5.51
N VAL A 387 12.98 3.46 5.80
CA VAL A 387 11.70 3.02 5.18
C VAL A 387 11.66 3.32 3.68
N LEU A 388 12.07 4.51 3.25
CA LEU A 388 12.20 4.87 1.83
C LEU A 388 13.19 3.96 1.11
N LYS A 389 14.35 3.74 1.74
CA LYS A 389 15.43 2.88 1.23
C LYS A 389 15.01 1.41 1.13
N GLU A 390 14.07 0.94 1.94
CA GLU A 390 13.49 -0.41 1.86
C GLU A 390 12.75 -0.62 0.52
N LEU A 391 12.04 0.39 0.01
CA LEU A 391 11.46 0.42 -1.33
C LEU A 391 12.46 0.81 -2.44
N LYS A 392 13.73 1.03 -2.10
CA LYS A 392 14.76 1.63 -2.98
C LYS A 392 14.40 3.03 -3.50
N LEU A 393 13.54 3.76 -2.80
CA LEU A 393 13.28 5.18 -3.02
C LEU A 393 14.36 6.02 -2.33
N SER A 394 14.63 7.22 -2.85
CA SER A 394 15.52 8.20 -2.22
C SER A 394 14.79 9.52 -2.00
N GLY A 395 15.16 10.26 -0.95
CA GLY A 395 14.67 11.62 -0.72
C GLY A 395 15.22 12.67 -1.70
N GLN A 396 16.06 12.26 -2.66
CA GLN A 396 16.54 13.12 -3.76
C GLN A 396 15.70 12.91 -5.03
N ASP A 397 15.20 11.70 -5.28
CA ASP A 397 14.36 11.34 -6.44
C ASP A 397 12.85 11.48 -6.13
N VAL A 398 12.47 11.40 -4.86
CA VAL A 398 11.11 11.63 -4.35
C VAL A 398 11.13 12.83 -3.41
N LYS A 399 10.38 13.89 -3.75
CA LYS A 399 10.05 14.96 -2.78
C LYS A 399 9.25 14.33 -1.63
N VAL A 400 9.88 14.22 -0.46
CA VAL A 400 9.28 13.75 0.80
C VAL A 400 8.44 14.88 1.43
N GLU A 401 7.55 15.46 0.62
CA GLU A 401 6.63 16.53 0.99
C GLU A 401 5.21 15.94 1.07
N PRO A 402 4.70 15.59 2.26
CA PRO A 402 3.28 15.33 2.53
C PRO A 402 2.29 16.36 1.94
N LEU A 403 0.99 16.10 2.09
CA LEU A 403 -0.07 17.10 1.84
C LEU A 403 -0.09 18.09 3.02
N SER A 404 0.97 18.89 3.14
CA SER A 404 1.44 19.64 4.33
C SER A 404 2.00 18.76 5.46
N GLY A 405 3.05 19.27 6.12
CA GLY A 405 3.93 18.53 7.04
C GLY A 405 5.26 18.13 6.40
N GLU A 406 6.29 17.94 7.23
CA GLU A 406 7.40 17.02 6.93
C GLU A 406 6.99 15.61 7.39
N TRP A 407 7.78 14.57 7.10
CA TRP A 407 7.74 13.37 7.97
C TRP A 407 8.53 13.76 9.24
N ALA A 408 7.96 13.50 10.41
CA ALA A 408 8.28 14.19 11.67
C ALA A 408 9.21 13.40 12.60
#